data_AF-A0A5R2MTD8-F1
#
_entry.id   AF-A0A5R2MTD8-F1
#
_cell.length_a   1.000
_cell.length_b   1.000
_cell.length_c   1.000
_cell.angle_alpha   90.00
_cell.angle_beta   90.00
_cell.angle_gamma   90.00
#
_symmetry.space_group_name_H-M   'P 1'
#
loop_
_entity.id
_entity.type
_entity.pdbx_description
1 polymer ?
#
loop_
_entity_poly.entity_id
_entity_poly.type
_entity_poly.pdbx_seq_one_letter_code
_entity_poly.pdbx_strand_id
1 'polypeptide(L)'
;FGAVPISMDNTETGRFLRQRDIGVLLPQATPEALETALGGMEQHRFGRLKMRVLAHNPRMWSYDRGDCSALVEKLRRLTTMREPLAAEALA
;
A
#
# COMPACT_ATOMS: atom_id res chain seq x y z
N PHE A 1 1.13 13.29 6.68
CA PHE A 1 2.14 12.27 6.32
C PHE A 1 3.10 12.08 7.49
N GLY A 2 3.72 10.90 7.65
CA GLY A 2 4.72 10.66 8.70
C GLY A 2 4.23 9.92 9.95
N ALA A 3 2.97 9.46 9.97
CA ALA A 3 2.49 8.52 10.98
C ALA A 3 3.00 7.11 10.68
N VAL A 4 3.33 6.34 11.72
CA VAL A 4 3.67 4.91 11.59
C VAL A 4 2.36 4.14 11.39
N PRO A 5 2.15 3.51 10.22
CA PRO A 5 0.90 2.82 9.93
C PRO A 5 0.80 1.49 10.69
N ILE A 6 -0.43 1.09 11.00
CA ILE A 6 -0.77 -0.22 11.54
C ILE A 6 -1.70 -0.89 10.51
N SER A 7 -1.42 -2.15 10.16
CA SER A 7 -2.26 -2.88 9.21
C SER A 7 -2.33 -4.36 9.53
N MET A 8 -3.36 -5.01 8.99
CA MET A 8 -3.53 -6.45 9.04
C MET A 8 -2.54 -7.15 8.10
N ASP A 9 -1.88 -8.19 8.60
CA ASP A 9 -0.79 -8.89 7.91
C ASP A 9 -1.22 -9.61 6.61
N ASN A 10 -2.49 -9.99 6.54
CA ASN A 10 -3.11 -10.71 5.43
C ASN A 10 -3.78 -9.79 4.39
N THR A 11 -3.48 -8.48 4.41
CA THR A 11 -4.04 -7.51 3.45
C THR A 11 -2.98 -7.02 2.47
N GLU A 12 -3.43 -6.45 1.35
CA GLU A 12 -2.54 -5.77 0.41
C GLU A 12 -1.77 -4.63 1.08
N THR A 13 -2.42 -3.87 1.97
CA THR A 13 -1.74 -2.84 2.78
C THR A 13 -0.67 -3.48 3.66
N GLY A 14 -0.96 -4.59 4.35
CA GLY A 14 0.03 -5.33 5.15
C GLY A 14 1.23 -5.79 4.32
N ARG A 15 0.98 -6.34 3.12
CA ARG A 15 2.04 -6.71 2.17
C ARG A 15 2.88 -5.49 1.76
N PHE A 16 2.24 -4.37 1.44
CA PHE A 16 2.91 -3.12 1.07
C PHE A 16 3.82 -2.60 2.20
N LEU A 17 3.31 -2.61 3.44
CA LEU A 17 4.04 -2.25 4.64
C LEU A 17 5.25 -3.17 4.87
N ARG A 18 5.05 -4.50 4.78
CA ARG A 18 6.12 -5.51 4.96
C ARG A 18 7.27 -5.33 3.98
N GLN A 19 6.97 -5.10 2.69
CA GLN A 19 7.99 -4.95 1.64
C GLN A 19 8.88 -3.72 1.82
N ARG A 20 8.37 -2.67 2.45
CA ARG A 20 9.11 -1.44 2.78
C ARG A 20 9.60 -1.45 4.23
N ASP A 21 9.14 -2.44 4.99
CA ASP A 21 9.32 -2.63 6.41
C ASP A 21 9.02 -1.32 7.18
N ILE A 22 7.88 -0.72 6.80
CA ILE A 22 7.30 0.47 7.41
C ILE A 22 6.02 0.09 8.13
N GLY A 23 5.89 0.46 9.39
CA GLY A 23 4.68 0.22 10.17
C GLY A 23 4.70 -1.03 11.06
N VAL A 24 3.51 -1.37 11.54
CA VAL A 24 3.25 -2.49 12.45
C VAL A 24 2.22 -3.40 11.79
N LEU A 25 2.50 -4.70 11.78
CA LEU A 25 1.60 -5.70 11.21
C LEU A 25 0.91 -6.47 12.33
N LEU A 26 -0.41 -6.55 12.25
CA LEU A 26 -1.23 -7.32 13.18
C LEU A 26 -1.68 -8.62 12.51
N PRO A 27 -1.50 -9.78 13.16
CA PRO A 27 -1.98 -11.05 12.61
C PRO A 27 -3.50 -11.14 12.66
N GLN A 28 -4.15 -10.48 13.63
CA GLN A 28 -5.58 -10.49 13.88
C GLN A 28 -6.05 -9.10 14.35
N ALA A 29 -7.31 -8.75 14.09
CA ALA A 29 -7.91 -7.48 14.50
C ALA A 29 -8.49 -7.58 15.92
N THR A 30 -7.65 -7.90 16.91
CA THR A 30 -8.06 -8.04 18.32
C THR A 30 -7.25 -7.12 19.24
N PRO A 31 -7.80 -6.76 20.42
CA PRO A 31 -7.06 -5.99 21.41
C PRO A 31 -5.74 -6.62 21.85
N GLU A 32 -5.72 -7.95 22.02
CA GLU A 32 -4.54 -8.70 22.49
C GLU A 32 -3.42 -8.66 21.45
N ALA A 33 -3.77 -8.72 20.15
CA ALA A 33 -2.81 -8.57 19.07
C ALA A 33 -2.20 -7.15 19.06
N LEU A 34 -3.03 -6.13 19.35
CA LEU A 34 -2.57 -4.75 19.45
C LEU A 34 -1.66 -4.54 20.66
N GLU A 35 -2.04 -5.06 21.83
CA GLU A 35 -1.23 -5.02 23.05
C GLU A 35 0.09 -5.75 22.85
N THR A 36 0.09 -6.93 22.25
CA THR A 36 1.32 -7.67 21.93
C THR A 36 2.24 -6.88 21.00
N ALA A 37 1.66 -6.22 19.99
CA ALA A 37 2.42 -5.46 19.01
C ALA A 37 2.98 -4.13 19.54
N LEU A 38 2.22 -3.43 20.40
CA LEU A 38 2.51 -2.07 20.85
C LEU A 38 2.95 -1.96 22.32
N GLY A 39 2.50 -2.86 23.18
CA GLY A 39 2.69 -2.77 24.64
C GLY A 39 4.17 -2.81 25.06
N GLY A 40 5.00 -3.58 24.38
CA GLY A 40 6.45 -3.62 24.57
C GLY A 40 7.24 -2.71 23.61
N MET A 41 6.59 -1.75 22.94
CA MET A 41 7.26 -0.94 21.93
C MET A 41 8.10 0.17 22.55
N GLU A 42 9.41 -0.03 22.53
CA GLU A 42 10.38 1.00 22.90
C GLU A 42 10.34 2.23 22.00
N GLN A 43 10.60 3.40 22.59
CA GLN A 43 10.65 4.68 21.87
C GLN A 43 11.64 4.64 20.69
N HIS A 44 12.79 3.98 20.87
CA HIS A 44 13.78 3.81 19.80
C HIS A 44 13.21 2.99 18.63
N ARG A 45 12.45 1.92 18.89
CA ARG A 45 11.83 1.11 17.84
C ARG A 45 10.80 1.93 17.06
N PHE A 46 9.95 2.68 17.75
CA PHE A 46 9.00 3.58 17.10
C PHE A 46 9.71 4.67 16.27
N GLY A 47 10.78 5.26 16.81
CA GLY A 47 11.60 6.25 16.11
C GLY A 47 12.17 5.73 14.79
N ARG A 48 12.68 4.49 14.76
CA ARG A 48 13.14 3.87 13.50
C ARG A 48 12.02 3.69 12.49
N LEU A 49 10.85 3.21 12.90
CA LEU A 49 9.70 3.07 12.01
C LEU A 49 9.29 4.43 11.42
N LYS A 50 9.24 5.48 12.26
CA LYS A 50 8.92 6.84 11.82
C LYS A 50 9.95 7.38 10.82
N MET A 51 11.24 7.22 11.08
CA MET A 51 12.30 7.64 10.17
C MET A 51 12.17 6.98 8.80
N ARG A 52 11.80 5.70 8.75
CA ARG A 52 11.60 4.99 7.48
C ARG A 52 10.37 5.46 6.74
N VAL A 53 9.27 5.73 7.44
CA VAL A 53 8.10 6.37 6.82
C VAL A 53 8.51 7.71 6.21
N LEU A 54 9.31 8.52 6.91
CA LEU A 54 9.74 9.83 6.42
C LEU A 54 10.76 9.76 5.27
N ALA A 55 11.54 8.67 5.15
CA ALA A 55 12.47 8.44 4.05
C ALA A 55 11.76 8.15 2.71
N HIS A 56 10.45 7.96 2.74
CA HIS A 56 9.64 7.61 1.60
C HIS A 56 8.90 8.83 1.01
N ASN A 57 8.61 8.80 -0.30
CA ASN A 57 7.89 9.89 -0.97
C ASN A 57 6.45 10.01 -0.40
N PRO A 58 6.04 11.18 0.11
CA PRO A 58 4.67 11.41 0.59
C PRO A 58 3.58 11.09 -0.43
N ARG A 59 3.87 11.22 -1.73
CA ARG A 59 2.96 10.87 -2.82
C ARG A 59 2.57 9.39 -2.85
N MET A 60 3.24 8.50 -2.13
CA MET A 60 2.80 7.10 -2.01
C MET A 60 1.47 6.94 -1.26
N TRP A 61 1.01 7.97 -0.54
CA TRP A 61 -0.22 7.92 0.26
C TRP A 61 -1.35 8.78 -0.28
N SER A 62 -1.08 9.56 -1.32
CA SER A 62 -2.01 10.55 -1.84
C SER A 62 -2.13 10.40 -3.34
N TYR A 63 -3.35 10.29 -3.82
CA TYR A 63 -3.67 10.37 -5.24
C TYR A 63 -4.51 11.61 -5.49
N ASP A 64 -4.25 12.28 -6.61
CA ASP A 64 -5.03 13.44 -7.05
C ASP A 64 -5.81 13.16 -8.34
N ARG A 65 -6.47 14.19 -8.87
CA ARG A 65 -7.23 14.09 -10.12
C ARG A 65 -6.35 13.66 -11.30
N GLY A 66 -5.11 14.15 -11.36
CA GLY A 66 -4.17 13.83 -12.43
C GLY A 66 -3.80 12.35 -12.43
N ASP A 67 -3.57 11.77 -11.24
CA ASP A 67 -3.31 10.33 -11.10
C ASP A 67 -4.50 9.49 -11.61
N CYS A 68 -5.73 9.90 -11.26
CA CYS A 68 -6.94 9.26 -11.77
C CYS A 68 -7.05 9.35 -13.29
N SER A 69 -6.82 10.54 -13.87
CA SER A 69 -6.83 10.74 -15.32
C SER A 69 -5.77 9.89 -16.02
N ALA A 70 -4.55 9.80 -15.46
CA ALA A 70 -3.48 8.99 -16.01
C ALA A 70 -3.81 7.48 -15.99
N LEU A 71 -4.42 7.01 -14.91
CA LEU A 71 -4.89 5.61 -14.82
C LEU A 71 -5.95 5.32 -15.88
N VAL A 72 -6.97 6.17 -16.02
CA VAL A 72 -8.04 5.99 -17.01
C VAL A 72 -7.48 5.97 -18.43
N GLU A 73 -6.57 6.90 -18.76
CA GLU A 73 -5.94 6.93 -20.08
C GLU A 73 -5.10 5.67 -20.35
N LYS A 74 -4.39 5.16 -19.34
CA LYS A 74 -3.66 3.88 -19.45
C LYS A 74 -4.60 2.71 -19.75
N LEU A 75 -5.73 2.63 -19.04
CA LEU A 75 -6.73 1.58 -19.27
C LEU A 75 -7.34 1.66 -20.68
N ARG A 76 -7.67 2.88 -21.14
CA ARG A 76 -8.20 3.10 -22.49
C ARG A 76 -7.24 2.61 -23.58
N ARG A 77 -5.94 2.83 -23.43
CA ARG A 77 -4.93 2.34 -24.39
C ARG A 77 -4.86 0.82 -24.45
N LEU A 78 -4.99 0.15 -23.30
CA LEU A 78 -4.99 -1.31 -23.25
C LEU A 78 -6.21 -1.92 -23.95
N THR A 79 -7.37 -1.25 -23.89
CA THR A 79 -8.58 -1.73 -24.57
C THR A 79 -8.51 -1.52 -26.08
N THR A 80 -7.96 -0.40 -26.55
CA THR A 80 -7.79 -0.14 -28.00
C THR A 80 -6.77 -1.07 -28.66
N MET A 81 -5.78 -1.57 -27.91
CA MET A 81 -4.83 -2.57 -28.41
C MET A 81 -5.45 -3.97 -28.57
N ARG A 82 -6.64 -4.23 -28.01
CA ARG A 82 -7.28 -5.55 -28.01
C ARG A 82 -8.24 -5.76 -29.17
N GLU A 83 -8.52 -4.73 -29.97
CA GLU A 83 -9.38 -4.83 -31.16
C GLU A 83 -8.85 -5.74 -32.29
N PRO A 84 -7.54 -6.04 -32.47
CA PRO A 84 -7.14 -7.04 -33.47
C PRO A 84 -7.42 -8.48 -33.02
N LEU A 85 -7.30 -8.77 -31.72
CA LEU A 85 -7.41 -10.15 -31.19
C LEU A 85 -8.87 -10.63 -31.11
N ALA A 86 -9.83 -9.72 -30.91
CA ALA A 86 -11.24 -10.08 -30.86
C ALA A 86 -11.81 -10.37 -32.26
N ALA A 87 -11.25 -9.75 -33.31
CA ALA A 87 -11.67 -9.97 -34.70
C ALA A 87 -11.18 -11.33 -35.23
N GLU A 88 -9.99 -11.79 -34.85
CA GLU A 88 -9.43 -13.09 -35.26
C GLU A 88 -10.11 -14.29 -34.56
N ALA A 89 -10.71 -14.10 -33.38
CA ALA A 89 -11.42 -15.17 -32.67
C ALA A 89 -12.86 -15.41 -33.19
N LEU A 90 -13.35 -14.55 -34.08
CA LEU A 90 -14.68 -14.61 -34.69
C LEU A 90 -14.66 -14.95 -36.20
N ALA A 91 -13.47 -15.21 -36.76
CA ALA A 91 -13.25 -15.64 -38.15
C ALA A 91 -12.90 -17.14 -38.20
#